data_AF-A0A8J5YG87-F1
#
_entry.id   AF-A0A8J5YG87-F1
#
_cell.length_a   1.000
_cell.length_b   1.000
_cell.length_c   1.000
_cell.angle_alpha   90.00
_cell.angle_beta   90.00
_cell.angle_gamma   90.00
#
_symmetry.space_group_name_H-M   'P 1'
#
loop_
_entity.id
_entity.type
_entity.pdbx_description
1 polymer ?
#
loop_
_entity_poly.entity_id
_entity_poly.type
_entity_poly.pdbx_seq_one_letter_code
_entity_poly.pdbx_strand_id
1 'polypeptide(L)'
;MVERLITCVHSLRERLDETLLAHRNEILALHSRIEGKGKGILQHHQIIQEFEAIRKENRKKLADGAFFGVLKASQKAIVLPPWVALAVRPRPGVLGVD
;
A
#
# COMPACT_ATOMS: atom_id res chain seq x y z
N MET A 1 4.33 26.51 0.45
CA MET A 1 4.62 25.16 -0.11
C MET A 1 4.40 24.02 0.87
N VAL A 2 4.63 24.21 2.17
CA VAL A 2 4.37 23.20 3.24
C VAL A 2 2.88 22.88 3.41
N GLU A 3 1.99 23.86 3.25
CA GLU A 3 0.54 23.67 3.44
C GLU A 3 -0.04 22.60 2.50
N ARG A 4 0.33 22.62 1.21
CA ARG A 4 -0.12 21.62 0.22
C ARG A 4 0.34 20.20 0.52
N LEU A 5 1.53 20.05 1.12
CA LEU A 5 2.06 18.74 1.52
C LEU A 5 1.28 18.17 2.70
N ILE A 6 0.95 19.00 3.69
CA ILE A 6 0.17 18.58 4.86
C ILE A 6 -1.26 18.20 4.46
N THR A 7 -1.91 18.97 3.57
CA THR A 7 -3.27 18.65 3.08
C THR A 7 -3.32 17.30 2.35
N CYS A 8 -2.29 16.98 1.55
CA CYS A 8 -2.24 15.72 0.80
C CYS A 8 -2.00 14.51 1.72
N VAL A 9 -1.15 14.65 2.74
CA VAL A 9 -0.93 13.60 3.74
C VAL A 9 -2.18 13.38 4.59
N HIS A 10 -2.88 14.44 4.98
CA HIS A 10 -4.15 14.35 5.71
C HIS A 10 -5.21 13.60 4.88
N SER A 11 -5.39 14.00 3.62
CA SER A 11 -6.33 13.36 2.70
C SER A 11 -5.98 11.89 2.39
N LEU A 12 -4.69 11.56 2.26
CA LEU A 12 -4.28 10.16 2.06
C LEU A 12 -4.57 9.31 3.30
N ARG A 13 -4.31 9.85 4.49
CA ARG A 13 -4.56 9.15 5.75
C ARG A 13 -6.04 8.89 5.95
N GLU A 14 -6.90 9.89 5.76
CA GLU A 14 -8.36 9.72 5.87
C GLU A 14 -8.88 8.65 4.92
N ARG A 15 -8.48 8.72 3.65
CA ARG A 15 -8.89 7.72 2.64
C ARG A 15 -8.32 6.33 2.92
N LEU A 16 -7.14 6.24 3.51
CA LEU A 16 -6.57 4.97 3.97
C LEU A 16 -7.38 4.41 5.14
N ASP A 17 -7.69 5.24 6.14
CA ASP A 17 -8.46 4.84 7.32
C ASP A 17 -9.85 4.32 6.91
N GLU A 18 -10.52 4.98 5.96
CA GLU A 18 -11.78 4.50 5.36
C GLU A 18 -11.63 3.09 4.73
N THR A 19 -10.58 2.88 3.93
CA THR A 19 -10.33 1.57 3.31
C THR A 19 -9.95 0.49 4.32
N LEU A 20 -9.23 0.86 5.38
CA LEU A 20 -8.86 -0.06 6.47
C LEU A 20 -10.11 -0.54 7.22
N LEU A 21 -11.10 0.34 7.41
CA LEU A 21 -12.37 -0.01 8.03
C LEU A 21 -13.24 -0.85 7.09
N ALA A 22 -13.36 -0.47 5.82
CA ALA A 22 -14.25 -1.12 4.86
C ALA A 22 -13.77 -2.50 4.37
N HIS A 23 -12.45 -2.71 4.29
CA HIS A 23 -11.84 -3.90 3.66
C HIS A 23 -10.79 -4.58 4.56
N ARG A 24 -10.98 -4.51 5.89
CA ARG A 24 -10.06 -5.05 6.90
C ARG A 24 -9.62 -6.49 6.63
N ASN A 25 -10.56 -7.37 6.28
CA ASN A 25 -10.26 -8.80 6.12
C ASN A 25 -9.43 -9.06 4.86
N GLU A 26 -9.71 -8.34 3.78
CA GLU A 26 -8.94 -8.43 2.55
C GLU A 26 -7.52 -7.87 2.74
N ILE A 27 -7.36 -6.81 3.53
CA ILE A 27 -6.05 -6.25 3.89
C ILE A 27 -5.27 -7.22 4.79
N LEU A 28 -5.92 -7.84 5.78
CA LEU A 28 -5.30 -8.88 6.61
C LEU A 28 -4.88 -10.10 5.78
N ALA A 29 -5.70 -10.52 4.80
CA ALA A 29 -5.35 -11.60 3.90
C ALA A 29 -4.08 -11.27 3.08
N LEU A 30 -3.95 -10.03 2.58
CA LEU A 30 -2.71 -9.59 1.93
C LEU A 30 -1.54 -9.58 2.91
N HIS A 31 -1.74 -9.05 4.12
CA HIS A 31 -0.72 -8.98 5.16
C HIS A 31 -0.16 -10.36 5.48
N SER A 32 -1.02 -11.36 5.74
CA SER A 32 -0.59 -12.74 5.99
C SER A 32 0.19 -13.36 4.83
N ARG A 33 -0.15 -13.02 3.58
CA ARG A 33 0.59 -13.51 2.40
C ARG A 33 1.99 -12.89 2.33
N ILE A 34 2.11 -11.58 2.58
CA ILE A 34 3.40 -10.88 2.61
C ILE A 34 4.25 -11.37 3.78
N GLU A 35 3.67 -11.49 4.97
CA GLU A 35 4.32 -12.01 6.17
C GLU A 35 4.80 -13.45 5.97
N GLY A 36 4.00 -14.27 5.28
CA GLY A 36 4.31 -15.66 4.92
C GLY A 36 5.53 -15.82 4.00
N LYS A 37 6.05 -14.75 3.39
CA LYS A 37 7.35 -14.78 2.70
C LYS A 37 8.54 -14.89 3.65
N GLY A 38 8.32 -14.66 4.95
CA GLY A 38 9.35 -14.67 5.95
C GLY A 38 10.12 -13.36 6.04
N LYS A 39 11.04 -13.30 7.00
CA LYS A 39 11.86 -12.11 7.27
C LYS A 39 12.68 -11.74 6.04
N GLY A 40 12.57 -10.49 5.60
CA GLY A 40 13.31 -10.02 4.42
C GLY A 40 12.79 -8.72 3.84
N ILE A 41 13.30 -8.38 2.65
CA ILE A 41 12.89 -7.21 1.87
C ILE A 41 12.19 -7.72 0.61
N LEU A 42 10.92 -7.33 0.41
CA LEU A 42 10.22 -7.54 -0.85
C LEU A 42 10.41 -6.32 -1.75
N GLN A 43 10.73 -6.58 -3.02
CA GLN A 43 10.74 -5.56 -4.06
C GLN A 43 9.31 -5.26 -4.54
N HIS A 44 9.10 -4.10 -5.15
CA HIS A 44 7.81 -3.67 -5.70
C HIS A 44 7.06 -4.78 -6.47
N HIS A 45 7.72 -5.44 -7.42
CA HIS A 45 7.10 -6.48 -8.23
C HIS A 45 6.60 -7.67 -7.39
N GLN A 46 7.29 -8.02 -6.31
CA GLN A 46 6.88 -9.09 -5.39
C GLN A 46 5.65 -8.66 -4.58
N ILE A 47 5.57 -7.41 -4.15
CA ILE A 47 4.39 -6.86 -3.48
C ILE A 47 3.17 -6.94 -4.40
N ILE A 48 3.33 -6.56 -5.67
CA ILE A 48 2.25 -6.63 -6.67
C ILE A 48 1.86 -8.08 -6.96
N GLN A 49 2.81 -9.00 -7.09
CA GLN A 49 2.52 -10.44 -7.23
C GLN A 49 1.71 -10.98 -6.06
N GLU A 50 2.04 -10.60 -4.82
CA GLU A 50 1.28 -11.03 -3.65
C GLU A 50 -0.14 -10.48 -3.63
N PHE A 51 -0.35 -9.28 -4.19
CA PHE A 51 -1.67 -8.70 -4.39
C PHE A 51 -2.45 -9.39 -5.52
N GLU A 52 -1.81 -9.69 -6.64
CA GLU A 52 -2.44 -10.33 -7.80
C GLU A 52 -2.88 -11.77 -7.50
N ALA A 53 -2.13 -12.47 -6.64
CA ALA A 53 -2.44 -13.82 -6.18
C ALA A 53 -3.59 -13.91 -5.17
N ILE A 54 -4.17 -12.77 -4.75
CA ILE A 54 -5.42 -12.74 -3.98
C ILE A 54 -6.60 -13.15 -4.88
N ARG A 55 -7.61 -13.80 -4.30
CA ARG A 55 -8.88 -14.11 -4.99
C ARG A 55 -9.45 -12.87 -5.69
N LYS A 56 -9.97 -13.05 -6.89
CA LYS A 56 -10.39 -11.96 -7.79
C LYS A 56 -11.41 -11.02 -7.14
N GLU A 57 -12.32 -11.56 -6.33
CA GLU A 57 -13.36 -10.82 -5.61
C GLU A 57 -12.76 -9.86 -4.58
N ASN A 58 -11.82 -10.36 -3.77
CA ASN A 58 -11.11 -9.59 -2.75
C ASN A 58 -10.19 -8.55 -3.39
N ARG A 59 -9.54 -8.92 -4.51
CA ARG A 59 -8.69 -8.01 -5.27
C ARG A 59 -9.46 -6.81 -5.80
N LYS A 60 -10.68 -7.01 -6.30
CA LYS A 60 -11.54 -5.91 -6.78
C LYS A 60 -11.87 -4.93 -5.65
N LYS A 61 -12.30 -5.42 -4.48
CA LYS A 61 -12.59 -4.58 -3.31
C LYS A 61 -11.40 -3.72 -2.89
N LEU A 62 -10.20 -4.30 -2.88
CA LEU A 62 -8.98 -3.56 -2.55
C LEU A 62 -8.55 -2.59 -3.65
N ALA A 63 -8.77 -2.95 -4.93
CA ALA A 63 -8.41 -2.14 -6.08
C ALA A 63 -9.21 -0.84 -6.19
N ASP A 64 -10.47 -0.86 -5.73
CA ASP A 64 -11.36 0.30 -5.74
C ASP A 64 -11.02 1.34 -4.64
N GLY A 65 -10.16 0.96 -3.67
CA GLY A 65 -9.77 1.80 -2.54
C GLY A 65 -8.43 2.53 -2.69
N ALA A 66 -8.20 3.51 -1.80
CA ALA A 66 -6.91 4.21 -1.65
C ALA A 66 -5.73 3.28 -1.31
N PHE A 67 -5.99 2.15 -0.65
CA PHE A 67 -4.97 1.17 -0.28
C PHE A 67 -4.20 0.62 -1.49
N PHE A 68 -4.87 0.36 -2.62
CA PHE A 68 -4.18 -0.11 -3.83
C PHE A 68 -3.26 0.96 -4.42
N GLY A 69 -3.63 2.24 -4.28
CA GLY A 69 -2.75 3.37 -4.62
C GLY A 69 -1.45 3.34 -3.79
N VAL A 70 -1.54 3.00 -2.51
CA VAL A 70 -0.37 2.85 -1.64
C VAL A 70 0.50 1.67 -2.05
N LEU A 71 -0.09 0.52 -2.39
CA LEU A 71 0.67 -0.63 -2.90
C LEU A 71 1.41 -0.29 -4.20
N LYS A 72 0.73 0.40 -5.13
CA LYS A 72 1.34 0.88 -6.38
C LYS A 72 2.49 1.87 -6.13
N ALA A 73 2.35 2.74 -5.13
CA ALA A 73 3.39 3.69 -4.75
C ALA A 73 4.49 3.08 -3.87
N SER A 74 4.34 1.83 -3.40
CA SER A 74 5.30 1.18 -2.51
C SER A 74 6.50 0.67 -3.30
N GLN A 75 7.71 1.15 -3.00
CA GLN A 75 8.92 0.71 -3.67
C GLN A 75 9.42 -0.63 -3.15
N LYS A 76 9.34 -0.83 -1.83
CA LYS A 76 9.81 -2.02 -1.12
C LYS A 76 8.93 -2.26 0.11
N ALA A 77 8.91 -3.49 0.58
CA ALA A 77 8.35 -3.84 1.89
C ALA A 77 9.45 -4.49 2.73
N ILE A 78 9.50 -4.16 4.02
CA ILE A 78 10.34 -4.84 4.99
C ILE A 78 9.42 -5.72 5.81
N VAL A 79 9.70 -7.02 5.82
CA VAL A 79 8.97 -8.02 6.60
C VAL A 79 9.82 -8.39 7.81
N LEU A 80 9.31 -8.07 8.99
CA LEU A 80 9.84 -8.46 10.28
C LEU A 80 8.67 -8.99 11.11
N PRO A 81 8.33 -10.28 11.02
CA PRO A 81 7.12 -10.82 11.64
C PRO A 81 6.99 -10.43 13.12
N PRO A 82 5.82 -9.94 13.57
CA PRO A 82 4.54 -9.84 12.85
C PRO A 82 4.34 -8.54 12.02
N TRP A 83 5.39 -7.74 11.86
CA TRP A 83 5.32 -6.40 11.26
C TRP A 83 5.70 -6.41 9.78
N VAL A 84 4.93 -5.68 8.97
CA VAL A 84 5.26 -5.35 7.58
C VAL A 84 5.30 -3.84 7.42
N ALA A 85 6.46 -3.29 7.05
CA ALA A 85 6.61 -1.86 6.78
C ALA A 85 6.70 -1.62 5.26
N LEU A 86 5.90 -0.69 4.74
CA LEU A 86 5.91 -0.30 3.32
C LEU A 86 6.68 1.01 3.12
N ALA A 87 7.64 1.00 2.19
CA ALA A 87 8.35 2.20 1.77
C ALA A 87 7.59 2.85 0.60
N VAL A 88 6.69 3.79 0.91
CA VAL A 88 5.80 4.43 -0.07
C VAL A 88 6.45 5.67 -0.67
N ARG A 89 6.52 5.74 -2.01
CA ARG A 89 6.88 6.95 -2.77
C ARG A 89 5.77 7.33 -3.76
N PRO A 90 4.82 8.20 -3.35
CA PRO A 90 3.70 8.61 -4.20
C PRO A 90 4.11 9.43 -5.43
N ARG A 91 5.32 10.02 -5.46
CA ARG A 91 5.83 10.81 -6.59
C ARG A 91 7.27 10.41 -6.92
N PRO A 92 7.57 9.97 -8.16
CA PRO A 92 8.91 10.12 -8.72
C PRO A 92 9.12 11.62 -8.98
N GLY A 93 10.29 12.17 -8.62
CA GLY A 93 10.61 13.62 -8.60
C GLY A 93 9.76 14.50 -9.51
N VAL A 94 8.98 15.41 -8.92
CA VAL A 94 8.23 16.44 -9.65
C VAL A 94 9.26 17.38 -10.31
N LEU A 95 9.49 17.25 -11.61
CA LEU A 95 9.96 18.38 -12.40
C LEU A 95 8.72 19.25 -12.67
N GLY A 96 8.52 20.25 -11.82
CA GLY A 96 7.59 21.32 -12.13
C GLY A 96 8.28 22.20 -13.17
N VAL A 97 7.71 22.27 -14.36
CA VAL A 97 7.88 23.44 -15.23
C VAL A 97 6.69 24.31 -14.89
N ASP A 98 6.96 25.46 -14.27
CA ASP A 98 5.99 26.54 -14.07
C ASP A 98 5.36 26.99 -15.39
#